data_AF-A0A6J0WBQ8-F1
#
_entry.id   AF-A0A6J0WBQ8-F1
#
_cell.length_a   1.000
_cell.length_b   1.000
_cell.length_c   1.000
_cell.angle_alpha   90.00
_cell.angle_beta   90.00
_cell.angle_gamma   90.00
#
_symmetry.space_group_name_H-M   'P 1'
#
loop_
_entity.id
_entity.type
_entity.pdbx_description
1 polymer ?
#
loop_
_entity_poly.entity_id
_entity_poly.type
_entity_poly.pdbx_seq_one_letter_code
_entity_poly.pdbx_strand_id
1 'polypeptide(L)'
;MRAAPSHSFTHTSVTLGPLVLWVCRLLASAGGSRILLIRLPGSSFSGRVFRATFLMLAAFLTIPLLGALVLLDSPIDPESLSFKEPPLFLGVLQPNTKLQQVERLFENQLVGPESIANIGGEVKLLLSSETPIEGRKMSFLNDLTVTRDGRKIYFTDSSSKWQRRDYLLLLMEGRDDGRLLEYDTQTKEVKVLLDHLRFPNGVQLSPAEDFVLVAELAMVRIRRFYVSGLMKGGADVFVENLPGFPDNIRASSSGGYWVSMAAIRANPGFSMLDFLSERPYLKKVIFKLFSQETVMKFVPRYSLVLELSDSGAFRRSLHDPEGQVVTYVSEAHEHNGHLYLGSFRAPYLCRLRLQSA
;
A
#
# COMPACT_ATOMS: atom_id res chain seq x y z
N MET A 1 -82.27 7.89 -12.95
CA MET A 1 -81.09 8.71 -12.58
C MET A 1 -79.89 7.79 -12.41
N ARG A 2 -78.75 8.19 -13.00
CA ARG A 2 -77.57 7.37 -13.31
C ARG A 2 -76.79 6.90 -12.07
N ALA A 3 -76.28 5.67 -12.11
CA ALA A 3 -75.26 5.14 -11.20
C ALA A 3 -73.86 5.67 -11.57
N ALA A 4 -73.00 5.91 -10.57
CA ALA A 4 -71.61 6.32 -10.73
C ALA A 4 -70.63 5.13 -10.51
N PRO A 5 -69.45 5.11 -11.16
CA PRO A 5 -68.58 3.93 -11.15
C PRO A 5 -67.55 3.94 -10.00
N SER A 6 -67.20 2.76 -9.51
CA SER A 6 -66.13 2.50 -8.53
C SER A 6 -64.77 2.34 -9.22
N HIS A 7 -63.77 3.13 -8.84
CA HIS A 7 -62.37 2.92 -9.26
C HIS A 7 -61.58 2.15 -8.19
N SER A 8 -61.00 1.01 -8.57
CA SER A 8 -60.03 0.24 -7.81
C SER A 8 -58.60 0.73 -8.09
N PHE A 9 -57.83 1.05 -7.05
CA PHE A 9 -56.39 1.32 -7.17
C PHE A 9 -55.58 0.04 -6.94
N THR A 10 -54.78 -0.35 -7.94
CA THR A 10 -53.77 -1.41 -7.86
C THR A 10 -52.49 -0.87 -7.21
N HIS A 11 -52.01 -1.53 -6.15
CA HIS A 11 -50.70 -1.27 -5.54
C HIS A 11 -49.59 -1.96 -6.34
N THR A 12 -48.66 -1.18 -6.91
CA THR A 12 -47.36 -1.67 -7.40
C THR A 12 -46.33 -1.56 -6.28
N SER A 13 -45.86 -2.70 -5.77
CA SER A 13 -44.74 -2.77 -4.82
C SER A 13 -43.41 -2.73 -5.57
N VAL A 14 -42.57 -1.74 -5.26
CA VAL A 14 -41.18 -1.69 -5.74
C VAL A 14 -40.30 -2.47 -4.76
N THR A 15 -39.71 -3.58 -5.21
CA THR A 15 -38.71 -4.33 -4.45
C THR A 15 -37.37 -3.61 -4.49
N LEU A 16 -36.88 -3.17 -3.32
CA LEU A 16 -35.53 -2.60 -3.16
C LEU A 16 -34.48 -3.72 -3.14
N GLY A 17 -33.37 -3.51 -3.83
CA GLY A 17 -32.27 -4.47 -3.94
C GLY A 17 -31.52 -4.73 -2.63
N PRO A 18 -30.76 -5.84 -2.54
CA PRO A 18 -30.14 -6.33 -1.31
C PRO A 18 -29.16 -5.36 -0.64
N LEU A 19 -28.50 -4.49 -1.42
CA LEU A 19 -27.58 -3.48 -0.89
C LEU A 19 -28.30 -2.40 -0.05
N VAL A 20 -29.51 -2.01 -0.48
CA VAL A 20 -30.33 -1.02 0.24
C VAL A 20 -30.88 -1.61 1.54
N LEU A 21 -31.31 -2.88 1.49
CA LEU A 21 -31.74 -3.62 2.68
C LEU A 21 -30.61 -3.81 3.69
N TRP A 22 -29.37 -3.98 3.23
CA TRP A 22 -28.20 -4.08 4.10
C TRP A 22 -27.85 -2.75 4.78
N VAL A 23 -27.86 -1.63 4.04
CA VAL A 23 -27.65 -0.28 4.59
C VAL A 23 -28.73 0.09 5.60
N CYS A 24 -30.00 -0.23 5.33
CA CYS A 24 -31.10 0.00 6.28
C CYS A 24 -30.96 -0.84 7.57
N ARG A 25 -30.46 -2.08 7.49
CA ARG A 25 -30.18 -2.91 8.67
C ARG A 25 -28.99 -2.41 9.47
N LEU A 26 -27.96 -1.90 8.80
CA LEU A 26 -26.79 -1.31 9.46
C LEU A 26 -27.20 -0.06 10.27
N LEU A 27 -28.01 0.82 9.67
CA LEU A 27 -28.53 2.02 10.33
C LEU A 27 -29.49 1.69 11.48
N ALA A 28 -30.26 0.59 11.37
CA ALA A 28 -31.11 0.11 12.46
C ALA A 28 -30.32 -0.55 13.62
N SER A 29 -29.12 -1.08 13.35
CA SER A 29 -28.27 -1.70 14.38
C SER A 29 -27.39 -0.70 15.15
N ALA A 30 -27.13 0.48 14.59
CA ALA A 30 -26.23 1.49 15.17
C ALA A 30 -26.92 2.49 16.10
N GLY A 31 -28.23 2.37 16.33
CA GLY A 31 -28.97 3.24 17.24
C GLY A 31 -30.04 2.46 17.98
N GLY A 32 -29.81 2.17 19.26
CA GLY A 32 -30.77 1.56 20.19
C GLY A 32 -31.95 2.49 20.55
N SER A 33 -32.44 3.27 19.60
CA SER A 33 -33.61 4.12 19.77
C SER A 33 -34.77 3.48 19.02
N ARG A 34 -35.69 2.87 19.77
CA ARG A 34 -37.07 2.70 19.31
C ARG A 34 -37.48 4.03 18.69
N ILE A 35 -37.75 4.04 17.38
CA ILE A 35 -38.32 5.20 16.71
C ILE A 35 -39.69 5.40 17.36
N LEU A 36 -39.73 6.27 18.37
CA LEU A 36 -40.95 6.76 18.97
C LEU A 36 -41.60 7.58 17.86
N LEU A 37 -42.56 6.97 17.16
CA LEU A 37 -43.49 7.68 16.28
C LEU A 37 -44.30 8.62 17.17
N ILE A 38 -43.76 9.81 17.42
CA ILE A 38 -44.48 10.91 18.05
C ILE A 38 -45.63 11.24 17.09
N ARG A 39 -46.83 10.76 17.44
CA ARG A 39 -48.08 11.18 16.80
C ARG A 39 -48.35 12.62 17.24
N LEU A 40 -47.84 13.58 16.46
CA LEU A 40 -48.24 14.98 16.61
C LEU A 40 -49.74 15.09 16.28
N PRO A 41 -50.56 15.74 17.12
CA PRO A 41 -51.97 15.92 16.83
C PRO A 41 -52.13 16.99 15.74
N GLY A 42 -52.80 16.63 14.64
CA GLY A 42 -53.32 17.60 13.68
C GLY A 42 -52.30 18.19 12.70
N SER A 43 -51.67 17.36 11.86
CA SER A 43 -51.30 17.82 10.52
C SER A 43 -51.21 16.65 9.54
N SER A 44 -52.12 16.61 8.58
CA SER A 44 -52.00 15.76 7.41
C SER A 44 -50.95 16.37 6.47
N PHE A 45 -49.66 16.21 6.78
CA PHE A 45 -48.62 16.53 5.81
C PHE A 45 -48.79 15.59 4.62
N SER A 46 -49.27 16.12 3.49
CA SER A 46 -49.41 15.38 2.25
C SER A 46 -48.08 14.71 1.91
N GLY A 47 -48.08 13.42 1.57
CA GLY A 47 -46.86 12.70 1.18
C GLY A 47 -46.09 13.39 0.03
N ARG A 48 -46.76 14.27 -0.73
CA ARG A 48 -46.12 15.17 -1.71
C ARG A 48 -45.24 16.24 -1.07
N VAL A 49 -45.70 16.87 0.01
CA VAL A 49 -44.93 17.89 0.75
C VAL A 49 -43.73 17.24 1.41
N PHE A 50 -43.89 16.09 2.07
CA PHE A 50 -42.75 15.36 2.65
C PHE A 50 -41.71 14.97 1.61
N ARG A 51 -42.13 14.43 0.45
CA ARG A 51 -41.22 14.11 -0.67
C ARG A 51 -40.54 15.36 -1.22
N ALA A 52 -41.26 16.46 -1.39
CA ALA A 52 -40.69 17.71 -1.89
C ALA A 52 -39.65 18.29 -0.91
N THR A 53 -39.96 18.33 0.39
CA THR A 53 -39.03 18.78 1.42
C THR A 53 -37.79 17.89 1.48
N PHE A 54 -37.95 16.57 1.43
CA PHE A 54 -36.82 15.64 1.41
C PHE A 54 -35.94 15.81 0.17
N LEU A 55 -36.54 15.94 -1.02
CA LEU A 55 -35.80 16.19 -2.26
C LEU A 55 -35.08 17.54 -2.26
N MET A 56 -35.70 18.59 -1.72
CA MET A 56 -35.05 19.89 -1.57
C MET A 56 -33.88 19.84 -0.58
N LEU A 57 -34.04 19.14 0.55
CA LEU A 57 -32.95 18.94 1.51
C LEU A 57 -31.80 18.13 0.89
N ALA A 58 -32.12 17.06 0.16
CA ALA A 58 -31.12 16.27 -0.55
C ALA A 58 -30.38 17.12 -1.58
N ALA A 59 -31.09 17.89 -2.40
CA ALA A 59 -30.50 18.81 -3.37
C ALA A 59 -29.63 19.90 -2.71
N PHE A 60 -30.08 20.45 -1.58
CA PHE A 60 -29.33 21.45 -0.82
C PHE A 60 -28.02 20.91 -0.26
N LEU A 61 -27.93 19.61 0.03
CA LEU A 61 -26.69 18.96 0.47
C LEU A 61 -25.84 18.49 -0.71
N THR A 62 -26.45 17.94 -1.77
CA THR A 62 -25.70 17.34 -2.89
C THR A 62 -25.17 18.36 -3.87
N ILE A 63 -25.88 19.45 -4.14
CA ILE A 63 -25.44 20.48 -5.11
C ILE A 63 -24.15 21.18 -4.63
N PRO A 64 -24.05 21.66 -3.38
CA PRO A 64 -22.79 22.23 -2.87
C PRO A 64 -21.67 21.20 -2.81
N LEU A 65 -21.97 19.94 -2.47
CA LEU A 65 -20.97 18.87 -2.43
C LEU A 65 -20.42 18.56 -3.84
N LEU A 66 -21.28 18.48 -4.85
CA LEU A 66 -20.89 18.33 -6.25
C LEU A 66 -20.12 19.55 -6.75
N GLY A 67 -20.57 20.76 -6.39
CA GLY A 67 -19.86 22.00 -6.68
C GLY A 67 -18.47 22.01 -6.09
N ALA A 68 -18.32 21.66 -4.81
CA ALA A 68 -17.02 21.51 -4.16
C ALA A 68 -16.16 20.44 -4.84
N LEU A 69 -16.74 19.30 -5.23
CA LEU A 69 -15.99 18.25 -5.93
C LEU A 69 -15.44 18.69 -7.30
N VAL A 70 -16.16 19.58 -7.99
CA VAL A 70 -15.71 20.18 -9.26
C VAL A 70 -14.62 21.22 -9.01
N LEU A 71 -14.77 22.04 -7.96
CA LEU A 71 -13.87 23.17 -7.67
C LEU A 71 -12.59 22.79 -6.92
N LEU A 72 -12.60 21.71 -6.13
CA LEU A 72 -11.42 21.25 -5.40
C LEU A 72 -10.44 20.56 -6.36
N ASP A 73 -9.18 20.96 -6.32
CA ASP A 73 -8.11 20.24 -7.00
C ASP A 73 -7.76 18.94 -6.28
N SER A 74 -7.46 17.90 -7.04
CA SER A 74 -6.92 16.65 -6.49
C SER A 74 -5.41 16.78 -6.32
N PRO A 75 -4.82 16.41 -5.17
CA PRO A 75 -3.36 16.44 -5.01
C PRO A 75 -2.66 15.41 -5.91
N ILE A 76 -3.41 14.38 -6.34
CA ILE A 76 -2.92 13.31 -7.19
C ILE A 76 -3.56 13.32 -8.58
N ASP A 77 -2.79 12.89 -9.58
CA ASP A 77 -3.28 12.55 -10.92
C ASP A 77 -3.16 11.04 -11.18
N PRO A 78 -4.06 10.23 -10.61
CA PRO A 78 -3.91 8.79 -10.59
C PRO A 78 -3.99 8.12 -11.95
N GLU A 79 -3.11 7.15 -12.14
CA GLU A 79 -3.13 6.22 -13.26
C GLU A 79 -3.91 4.94 -12.90
N SER A 80 -4.41 4.25 -13.92
CA SER A 80 -5.08 2.96 -13.76
C SER A 80 -4.03 1.85 -13.77
N LEU A 81 -4.06 1.01 -12.74
CA LEU A 81 -3.19 -0.15 -12.59
C LEU A 81 -4.06 -1.39 -12.50
N SER A 82 -3.83 -2.38 -13.37
CA SER A 82 -4.54 -3.65 -13.35
C SER A 82 -3.63 -4.75 -12.84
N PHE A 83 -4.13 -5.53 -11.90
CA PHE A 83 -3.40 -6.62 -11.28
C PHE A 83 -4.07 -7.95 -11.56
N LYS A 84 -3.25 -9.01 -11.66
CA LYS A 84 -3.74 -10.39 -11.59
C LYS A 84 -4.38 -10.61 -10.22
N GLU A 85 -5.31 -11.55 -10.13
CA GLU A 85 -5.88 -11.94 -8.84
C GLU A 85 -4.75 -12.37 -7.88
N PRO A 86 -4.72 -11.85 -6.64
CA PRO A 86 -3.65 -12.17 -5.70
C PRO A 86 -3.61 -13.67 -5.38
N PRO A 87 -2.44 -14.24 -5.06
CA PRO A 87 -2.33 -15.66 -4.72
C PRO A 87 -3.17 -15.98 -3.47
N LEU A 88 -3.76 -17.19 -3.45
CA LEU A 88 -4.50 -17.68 -2.29
C LEU A 88 -3.57 -17.85 -1.09
N PHE A 89 -4.04 -17.45 0.09
CA PHE A 89 -3.31 -17.55 1.35
C PHE A 89 -3.41 -18.98 1.91
N LEU A 90 -2.83 -19.92 1.18
CA LEU A 90 -2.81 -21.35 1.46
C LEU A 90 -1.37 -21.89 1.38
N GLY A 91 -1.15 -23.06 1.97
CA GLY A 91 0.16 -23.72 1.98
C GLY A 91 1.23 -22.81 2.58
N VAL A 92 2.25 -22.48 1.79
CA VAL A 92 3.36 -21.60 2.22
C VAL A 92 2.88 -20.21 2.64
N LEU A 93 1.79 -19.69 2.06
CA LEU A 93 1.25 -18.35 2.37
C LEU A 93 0.16 -18.38 3.46
N GLN A 94 -0.06 -19.52 4.11
CA GLN A 94 -1.13 -19.64 5.10
C GLN A 94 -0.89 -18.66 6.28
N PRO A 95 -1.91 -17.85 6.67
CA PRO A 95 -1.77 -16.91 7.76
C PRO A 95 -1.38 -17.61 9.07
N ASN A 96 -0.49 -16.97 9.81
CA ASN A 96 0.00 -17.44 11.10
C ASN A 96 0.27 -16.25 12.04
N THR A 97 0.81 -16.51 13.22
CA THR A 97 1.12 -15.46 14.23
C THR A 97 2.61 -15.44 14.60
N LYS A 98 3.49 -15.94 13.72
CA LYS A 98 4.92 -16.08 14.02
C LYS A 98 5.59 -14.73 14.32
N LEU A 99 5.16 -13.66 13.66
CA LEU A 99 5.70 -12.32 13.93
C LEU A 99 5.26 -11.75 15.28
N GLN A 100 4.24 -12.32 15.93
CA GLN A 100 3.81 -11.89 17.27
C GLN A 100 4.74 -12.40 18.38
N GLN A 101 5.68 -13.29 18.06
CA GLN A 101 6.67 -13.86 18.99
C GLN A 101 7.98 -13.06 19.02
N VAL A 102 8.00 -11.87 18.41
CA VAL A 102 9.17 -10.99 18.41
C VAL A 102 9.38 -10.36 19.78
N GLU A 103 10.63 -10.04 20.07
CA GLU A 103 11.01 -9.13 21.14
C GLU A 103 11.10 -7.71 20.59
N ARG A 104 10.56 -6.73 21.32
CA ARG A 104 10.75 -5.31 21.00
C ARG A 104 12.02 -4.78 21.65
N LEU A 105 12.87 -4.17 20.84
CA LEU A 105 14.10 -3.52 21.23
C LEU A 105 13.94 -2.00 21.09
N PHE A 106 14.62 -1.25 21.96
CA PHE A 106 14.67 0.22 21.91
C PHE A 106 13.29 0.90 21.90
N GLU A 107 12.33 0.36 22.66
CA GLU A 107 10.96 0.86 22.69
C GLU A 107 10.91 2.33 23.16
N ASN A 108 10.27 3.16 22.33
CA ASN A 108 10.19 4.63 22.45
C ASN A 108 11.52 5.38 22.38
N GLN A 109 12.60 4.71 21.93
CA GLN A 109 13.90 5.33 21.70
C GLN A 109 14.20 5.54 20.20
N LEU A 110 13.40 4.92 19.33
CA LEU A 110 13.51 5.03 17.87
C LEU A 110 12.24 5.67 17.30
N VAL A 111 12.34 6.16 16.07
CA VAL A 111 11.19 6.63 15.29
C VAL A 111 11.30 6.08 13.88
N GLY A 112 10.49 5.08 13.55
CA GLY A 112 10.44 4.47 12.23
C GLY A 112 11.81 3.97 11.75
N PRO A 113 12.43 2.97 12.40
CA PRO A 113 13.67 2.37 11.93
C PRO A 113 13.42 1.60 10.62
N GLU A 114 13.39 2.32 9.49
CA GLU A 114 13.04 1.79 8.17
C GLU A 114 14.08 0.84 7.59
N SER A 115 15.35 1.08 7.91
CA SER A 115 16.49 0.28 7.49
C SER A 115 17.51 0.19 8.63
N ILE A 116 18.27 -0.89 8.66
CA ILE A 116 19.23 -1.20 9.72
C ILE A 116 20.60 -1.38 9.07
N ALA A 117 21.51 -0.45 9.35
CA ALA A 117 22.91 -0.56 8.94
C ALA A 117 23.77 -0.76 10.19
N ASN A 118 24.50 -1.86 10.24
CA ASN A 118 25.51 -2.10 11.28
C ASN A 118 26.82 -1.41 10.89
N ILE A 119 26.87 -0.09 11.02
CA ILE A 119 28.04 0.74 10.69
C ILE A 119 28.62 1.41 11.93
N GLY A 120 29.95 1.47 12.00
CA GLY A 120 30.66 2.25 13.01
C GLY A 120 30.66 3.74 12.66
N GLY A 121 30.02 4.55 13.52
CA GLY A 121 30.34 5.94 13.88
C GLY A 121 30.32 7.09 12.85
N GLU A 122 30.68 6.88 11.58
CA GLU A 122 30.87 7.98 10.63
C GLU A 122 29.82 7.99 9.51
N VAL A 123 29.19 9.14 9.32
CA VAL A 123 28.21 9.39 8.26
C VAL A 123 28.80 10.39 7.29
N LYS A 124 28.81 10.04 6.00
CA LYS A 124 29.30 10.91 4.92
C LYS A 124 28.24 11.02 3.83
N LEU A 125 27.93 12.26 3.44
CA LEU A 125 27.09 12.52 2.27
C LEU A 125 27.87 12.19 0.99
N LEU A 126 27.35 11.24 0.20
CA LEU A 126 27.96 10.85 -1.09
C LEU A 126 27.34 11.62 -2.27
N LEU A 127 26.03 11.81 -2.24
CA LEU A 127 25.24 12.44 -3.30
C LEU A 127 24.07 13.20 -2.66
N SER A 128 23.82 14.44 -3.11
CA SER A 128 22.66 15.22 -2.69
C SER A 128 21.43 14.83 -3.51
N SER A 129 20.28 14.67 -2.85
CA SER A 129 18.97 14.45 -3.50
C SER A 129 18.54 15.63 -4.39
N GLU A 130 19.08 16.82 -4.14
CA GLU A 130 18.83 18.04 -4.91
C GLU A 130 19.57 18.05 -6.25
N THR A 131 20.62 17.24 -6.41
CA THR A 131 21.36 17.12 -7.67
C THR A 131 20.49 16.40 -8.70
N PRO A 132 20.08 17.07 -9.80
CA PRO A 132 19.25 16.43 -10.80
C PRO A 132 20.04 15.34 -11.54
N ILE A 133 19.49 14.14 -11.60
CA ILE A 133 20.00 13.06 -12.44
C ILE A 133 19.08 12.98 -13.65
N GLU A 134 19.64 13.15 -14.85
CA GLU A 134 18.88 13.23 -16.10
C GLU A 134 17.70 14.22 -16.03
N GLY A 135 17.95 15.39 -15.43
CA GLY A 135 16.96 16.48 -15.29
C GLY A 135 15.92 16.30 -14.19
N ARG A 136 15.90 15.17 -13.46
CA ARG A 136 14.96 14.89 -12.36
C ARG A 136 15.65 14.82 -11.00
N LYS A 137 15.11 15.51 -10.00
CA LYS A 137 15.51 15.38 -8.59
C LYS A 137 15.12 14.01 -8.05
N MET A 138 15.80 13.59 -6.98
CA MET A 138 15.50 12.34 -6.27
C MET A 138 14.69 12.67 -5.01
N SER A 139 13.37 12.80 -5.16
CA SER A 139 12.51 13.31 -4.08
C SER A 139 12.24 12.26 -2.99
N PHE A 140 12.43 10.97 -3.31
CA PHE A 140 12.30 9.89 -2.35
C PHE A 140 13.32 8.78 -2.61
N LEU A 141 14.55 8.99 -2.13
CA LEU A 141 15.54 7.92 -1.99
C LEU A 141 15.08 6.93 -0.92
N ASN A 142 15.09 5.64 -1.24
CA ASN A 142 14.44 4.65 -0.38
C ASN A 142 15.42 3.62 0.17
N ASP A 143 16.06 2.83 -0.70
CA ASP A 143 16.96 1.76 -0.28
C ASP A 143 18.24 1.72 -1.11
N LEU A 144 19.27 1.06 -0.57
CA LEU A 144 20.56 0.87 -1.25
C LEU A 144 21.21 -0.48 -0.93
N THR A 145 22.06 -0.93 -1.84
CA THR A 145 22.96 -2.07 -1.67
C THR A 145 24.33 -1.71 -2.24
N VAL A 146 25.38 -2.27 -1.64
CA VAL A 146 26.76 -1.95 -1.99
C VAL A 146 27.47 -3.22 -2.44
N THR A 147 28.29 -3.09 -3.49
CA THR A 147 29.20 -4.15 -3.93
C THR A 147 30.25 -4.46 -2.86
N ARG A 148 30.78 -5.69 -2.86
CA ARG A 148 31.75 -6.17 -1.88
C ARG A 148 33.04 -5.36 -1.87
N ASP A 149 33.44 -4.83 -3.03
CA ASP A 149 34.61 -3.95 -3.17
C ASP A 149 34.33 -2.49 -2.79
N GLY A 150 33.07 -2.14 -2.49
CA GLY A 150 32.64 -0.79 -2.15
C GLY A 150 32.64 0.19 -3.33
N ARG A 151 32.85 -0.28 -4.57
CA ARG A 151 33.01 0.59 -5.74
C ARG A 151 31.68 1.05 -6.31
N LYS A 152 30.68 0.18 -6.30
CA LYS A 152 29.34 0.45 -6.83
C LYS A 152 28.30 0.40 -5.73
N ILE A 153 27.43 1.41 -5.72
CA ILE A 153 26.23 1.48 -4.88
C ILE A 153 25.03 1.47 -5.82
N TYR A 154 24.12 0.52 -5.62
CA TYR A 154 22.84 0.48 -6.32
C TYR A 154 21.76 0.98 -5.38
N PHE A 155 20.93 1.90 -5.83
CA PHE A 155 19.94 2.53 -4.97
C PHE A 155 18.68 2.92 -5.74
N THR A 156 17.58 3.07 -5.01
CA THR A 156 16.28 3.40 -5.58
C THR A 156 15.92 4.86 -5.32
N ASP A 157 15.32 5.49 -6.32
CA ASP A 157 14.58 6.73 -6.21
C ASP A 157 13.10 6.39 -6.48
N SER A 158 12.29 6.32 -5.42
CA SER A 158 10.89 5.91 -5.49
C SER A 158 10.02 6.91 -6.27
N SER A 159 10.37 8.20 -6.26
CA SER A 159 9.65 9.23 -7.02
C SER A 159 10.47 10.50 -7.17
N SER A 160 10.31 11.15 -8.33
CA SER A 160 10.82 12.50 -8.57
C SER A 160 9.89 13.61 -8.07
N LYS A 161 8.61 13.30 -7.80
CA LYS A 161 7.57 14.24 -7.34
C LYS A 161 7.33 14.17 -5.83
N TRP A 162 7.06 12.97 -5.32
CA TRP A 162 6.59 12.77 -3.95
C TRP A 162 7.75 12.50 -2.99
N GLN A 163 7.63 12.97 -1.76
CA GLN A 163 8.58 12.66 -0.67
C GLN A 163 8.05 11.50 0.18
N ARG A 164 8.92 10.92 1.02
CA ARG A 164 8.58 9.83 1.96
C ARG A 164 7.30 10.08 2.76
N ARG A 165 7.10 11.30 3.27
CA ARG A 165 5.90 11.64 4.07
C ARG A 165 4.57 11.55 3.29
N ASP A 166 4.65 11.55 1.96
CA ASP A 166 3.53 11.53 1.02
C ASP A 166 3.43 10.19 0.29
N TYR A 167 4.00 9.12 0.85
CA TYR A 167 4.07 7.79 0.23
C TYR A 167 2.69 7.24 -0.19
N LEU A 168 1.63 7.54 0.55
CA LEU A 168 0.28 7.07 0.17
C LEU A 168 -0.19 7.78 -1.10
N LEU A 169 0.12 9.07 -1.27
CA LEU A 169 -0.19 9.82 -2.47
C LEU A 169 0.58 9.26 -3.67
N LEU A 170 1.86 8.92 -3.48
CA LEU A 170 2.66 8.24 -4.50
C LEU A 170 2.04 6.90 -4.92
N LEU A 171 1.71 6.03 -3.97
CA LEU A 171 1.07 4.74 -4.25
C LEU A 171 -0.27 4.89 -4.99
N MET A 172 -1.10 5.84 -4.56
CA MET A 172 -2.42 6.07 -5.13
C MET A 172 -2.36 6.73 -6.49
N GLU A 173 -1.39 7.63 -6.70
CA GLU A 173 -1.12 8.22 -8.01
C GLU A 173 -0.64 7.14 -8.99
N GLY A 174 0.25 6.24 -8.54
CA GLY A 174 0.71 5.11 -9.36
C GLY A 174 1.57 5.52 -10.55
N ARG A 175 2.14 6.73 -10.52
CA ARG A 175 3.07 7.27 -11.52
C ARG A 175 4.30 6.37 -11.69
N ASP A 176 4.87 6.34 -12.88
CA ASP A 176 6.07 5.59 -13.22
C ASP A 176 7.31 6.49 -13.33
N ASP A 177 7.59 7.32 -12.32
CA ASP A 177 8.76 8.20 -12.35
C ASP A 177 9.91 7.73 -11.44
N GLY A 178 9.80 6.53 -10.90
CA GLY A 178 10.82 5.92 -10.06
C GLY A 178 11.94 5.27 -10.87
N ARG A 179 13.12 5.16 -10.25
CA ARG A 179 14.36 4.74 -10.91
C ARG A 179 15.20 3.79 -10.06
N LEU A 180 15.93 2.89 -10.72
CA LEU A 180 17.10 2.21 -10.19
C LEU A 180 18.35 2.92 -10.69
N LEU A 181 19.23 3.28 -9.77
CA LEU A 181 20.43 4.07 -10.03
C LEU A 181 21.68 3.29 -9.60
N GLU A 182 22.78 3.48 -10.32
CA GLU A 182 24.13 3.06 -9.94
C GLU A 182 24.96 4.31 -9.63
N TYR A 183 25.64 4.33 -8.48
CA TYR A 183 26.66 5.31 -8.15
C TYR A 183 28.03 4.64 -8.10
N ASP A 184 29.01 5.21 -8.81
CA ASP A 184 30.41 4.81 -8.73
C ASP A 184 31.15 5.66 -7.69
N THR A 185 31.69 5.03 -6.65
CA THR A 185 32.34 5.74 -5.55
C THR A 185 33.69 6.37 -5.92
N GLN A 186 34.30 5.95 -7.03
CA GLN A 186 35.56 6.50 -7.53
C GLN A 186 35.33 7.68 -8.48
N THR A 187 34.49 7.49 -9.50
CA THR A 187 34.20 8.55 -10.49
C THR A 187 33.18 9.56 -9.97
N LYS A 188 32.40 9.20 -8.94
CA LYS A 188 31.27 9.96 -8.39
C LYS A 188 30.14 10.19 -9.39
N GLU A 189 30.11 9.38 -10.45
CA GLU A 189 29.06 9.44 -11.47
C GLU A 189 27.85 8.60 -11.04
N VAL A 190 26.68 9.05 -11.49
CA VAL A 190 25.41 8.34 -11.30
C VAL A 190 24.88 7.93 -12.68
N LYS A 191 24.46 6.68 -12.80
CA LYS A 191 23.81 6.15 -14.01
C LYS A 191 22.42 5.62 -13.68
N VAL A 192 21.44 5.92 -14.53
CA VAL A 192 20.12 5.28 -14.48
C VAL A 192 20.24 3.89 -15.12
N LEU A 193 19.89 2.85 -14.37
CA LEU A 193 19.89 1.46 -14.83
C LEU A 193 18.50 1.01 -15.30
N LEU A 194 17.48 1.37 -14.53
CA LEU A 194 16.08 1.22 -14.89
C LEU A 194 15.36 2.52 -14.63
N ASP A 195 14.56 2.94 -15.60
CA ASP A 195 13.61 4.04 -15.49
C ASP A 195 12.18 3.50 -15.59
N HIS A 196 11.21 4.38 -15.38
CA HIS A 196 9.80 4.06 -15.46
C HIS A 196 9.32 2.96 -14.50
N LEU A 197 9.87 2.96 -13.28
CA LEU A 197 9.43 2.08 -12.20
C LEU A 197 8.32 2.77 -11.41
N ARG A 198 7.28 2.02 -11.03
CA ARG A 198 6.21 2.53 -10.18
C ARG A 198 6.51 2.22 -8.71
N PHE A 199 6.98 3.24 -8.01
CA PHE A 199 7.35 3.17 -6.60
C PHE A 199 8.38 2.04 -6.31
N PRO A 200 9.59 2.08 -6.92
CA PRO A 200 10.68 1.17 -6.54
C PRO A 200 11.09 1.42 -5.09
N ASN A 201 10.99 0.40 -4.26
CA ASN A 201 11.19 0.47 -2.82
C ASN A 201 12.54 -0.18 -2.47
N GLY A 202 12.55 -1.45 -2.06
CA GLY A 202 13.74 -2.21 -1.73
C GLY A 202 14.67 -2.52 -2.91
N VAL A 203 15.97 -2.65 -2.61
CA VAL A 203 17.01 -3.07 -3.56
C VAL A 203 17.98 -4.05 -2.91
N GLN A 204 18.36 -5.10 -3.63
CA GLN A 204 19.30 -6.11 -3.12
C GLN A 204 20.18 -6.66 -4.24
N LEU A 205 21.49 -6.58 -4.05
CA LEU A 205 22.45 -7.21 -4.94
C LEU A 205 22.42 -8.73 -4.69
N SER A 206 22.48 -9.50 -5.77
CA SER A 206 22.68 -10.95 -5.71
C SER A 206 23.98 -11.31 -4.97
N PRO A 207 24.06 -12.48 -4.31
CA PRO A 207 25.31 -12.91 -3.68
C PRO A 207 26.51 -13.03 -4.64
N ALA A 208 26.24 -13.28 -5.92
CA ALA A 208 27.26 -13.38 -6.98
C ALA A 208 27.59 -12.04 -7.65
N GLU A 209 26.90 -10.95 -7.29
CA GLU A 209 27.04 -9.62 -7.88
C GLU A 209 26.84 -9.59 -9.41
N ASP A 210 25.96 -10.46 -9.91
CA ASP A 210 25.61 -10.56 -11.33
C ASP A 210 24.29 -9.86 -11.69
N PHE A 211 23.37 -9.76 -10.74
CA PHE A 211 22.17 -8.97 -10.85
C PHE A 211 21.78 -8.23 -9.57
N VAL A 212 20.91 -7.22 -9.72
CA VAL A 212 20.27 -6.46 -8.65
C VAL A 212 18.75 -6.68 -8.73
N LEU A 213 18.13 -6.94 -7.59
CA LEU A 213 16.67 -7.00 -7.44
C LEU A 213 16.12 -5.64 -7.02
N VAL A 214 14.93 -5.30 -7.52
CA VAL A 214 14.17 -4.09 -7.13
C VAL A 214 12.73 -4.47 -6.85
N ALA A 215 12.24 -4.16 -5.64
CA ALA A 215 10.83 -4.27 -5.28
C ALA A 215 10.05 -3.11 -5.89
N GLU A 216 9.19 -3.38 -6.86
CA GLU A 216 8.34 -2.35 -7.48
C GLU A 216 6.97 -2.36 -6.80
N LEU A 217 6.85 -1.57 -5.73
CA LEU A 217 5.76 -1.66 -4.75
C LEU A 217 4.39 -1.49 -5.41
N ALA A 218 4.21 -0.44 -6.22
CA ALA A 218 2.93 -0.16 -6.86
C ALA A 218 2.59 -1.17 -7.97
N MET A 219 3.54 -1.98 -8.43
CA MET A 219 3.32 -3.08 -9.38
C MET A 219 3.32 -4.46 -8.73
N VAL A 220 3.42 -4.54 -7.40
CA VAL A 220 3.31 -5.79 -6.61
C VAL A 220 4.21 -6.91 -7.16
N ARG A 221 5.43 -6.54 -7.55
CA ARG A 221 6.41 -7.44 -8.20
C ARG A 221 7.84 -7.10 -7.79
N ILE A 222 8.76 -8.02 -8.09
CA ILE A 222 10.20 -7.79 -8.00
C ILE A 222 10.79 -7.92 -9.40
N ARG A 223 11.54 -6.90 -9.82
CA ARG A 223 12.30 -6.90 -11.07
C ARG A 223 13.75 -7.25 -10.80
N ARG A 224 14.43 -7.75 -11.83
CA ARG A 224 15.86 -8.05 -11.81
C ARG A 224 16.55 -7.32 -12.95
N PHE A 225 17.69 -6.69 -12.65
CA PHE A 225 18.56 -6.03 -13.61
C PHE A 225 19.95 -6.67 -13.56
N TYR A 226 20.48 -7.13 -14.69
CA TYR A 226 21.77 -7.77 -14.75
C TYR A 226 22.90 -6.74 -14.84
N VAL A 227 23.80 -6.73 -13.86
CA VAL A 227 24.91 -5.77 -13.74
C VAL A 227 26.24 -6.34 -14.23
N SER A 228 26.34 -7.66 -14.33
CA SER A 228 27.50 -8.36 -14.90
C SER A 228 27.09 -9.61 -15.70
N GLY A 229 28.08 -10.35 -16.22
CA GLY A 229 27.85 -11.54 -17.06
C GLY A 229 27.33 -11.23 -18.47
N LEU A 230 26.93 -12.29 -19.18
CA LEU A 230 26.49 -12.22 -20.59
C LEU A 230 25.17 -11.44 -20.78
N MET A 231 24.35 -11.38 -19.73
CA MET A 231 23.05 -10.70 -19.75
C MET A 231 23.13 -9.24 -19.33
N LYS A 232 24.33 -8.70 -19.06
CA LYS A 232 24.54 -7.36 -18.53
C LYS A 232 23.76 -6.29 -19.31
N GLY A 233 23.04 -5.45 -18.58
CA GLY A 233 22.18 -4.40 -19.13
C GLY A 233 20.75 -4.87 -19.44
N GLY A 234 20.50 -6.18 -19.44
CA GLY A 234 19.17 -6.76 -19.54
C GLY A 234 18.38 -6.66 -18.23
N ALA A 235 17.07 -6.80 -18.33
CA ALA A 235 16.17 -6.86 -17.18
C ALA A 235 15.01 -7.82 -17.43
N ASP A 236 14.56 -8.49 -16.39
CA ASP A 236 13.38 -9.36 -16.39
C ASP A 236 12.56 -9.20 -15.11
N VAL A 237 11.47 -9.95 -15.00
CA VAL A 237 10.68 -10.02 -13.78
C VAL A 237 11.10 -11.25 -12.99
N PHE A 238 11.52 -11.04 -11.74
CA PHE A 238 11.96 -12.09 -10.84
C PHE A 238 10.78 -12.76 -10.14
N VAL A 239 9.84 -11.97 -9.63
CA VAL A 239 8.59 -12.44 -9.03
C VAL A 239 7.46 -11.52 -9.44
N GLU A 240 6.37 -12.09 -9.94
CA GLU A 240 5.12 -11.37 -10.23
C GLU A 240 4.05 -11.63 -9.17
N ASN A 241 3.06 -10.73 -9.10
CA ASN A 241 1.80 -10.95 -8.41
C ASN A 241 1.97 -11.35 -6.94
N LEU A 242 2.73 -10.57 -6.20
CA LEU A 242 2.98 -10.80 -4.79
C LEU A 242 1.68 -10.74 -3.96
N PRO A 243 1.63 -11.45 -2.80
CA PRO A 243 0.49 -11.44 -1.89
C PRO A 243 0.32 -10.11 -1.12
N GLY A 244 1.19 -9.13 -1.37
CA GLY A 244 1.22 -7.85 -0.69
C GLY A 244 2.10 -6.85 -1.43
N PHE A 245 2.23 -5.67 -0.85
CA PHE A 245 2.99 -4.56 -1.42
C PHE A 245 4.44 -4.64 -0.91
N PRO A 246 5.41 -4.99 -1.77
CA PRO A 246 6.79 -5.27 -1.33
C PRO A 246 7.51 -3.99 -0.90
N ASP A 247 8.29 -4.13 0.17
CA ASP A 247 9.17 -3.12 0.73
C ASP A 247 10.64 -3.56 0.57
N ASN A 248 11.50 -3.42 1.59
CA ASN A 248 12.90 -3.83 1.48
C ASN A 248 13.09 -5.32 1.18
N ILE A 249 14.15 -5.60 0.39
CA ILE A 249 14.60 -6.94 0.04
C ILE A 249 15.95 -7.17 0.70
N ARG A 250 16.14 -8.29 1.40
CA ARG A 250 17.43 -8.67 2.00
C ARG A 250 17.81 -10.09 1.69
N ALA A 251 19.09 -10.41 1.63
CA ALA A 251 19.53 -11.79 1.45
C ALA A 251 19.09 -12.66 2.65
N SER A 252 18.62 -13.87 2.37
CA SER A 252 18.40 -14.90 3.40
C SER A 252 19.65 -15.76 3.57
N SER A 253 20.00 -16.13 4.80
CA SER A 253 21.11 -17.05 5.04
C SER A 253 20.84 -18.48 4.52
N SER A 254 19.57 -18.84 4.30
CA SER A 254 19.16 -20.11 3.71
C SER A 254 19.23 -20.13 2.17
N GLY A 255 19.71 -19.03 1.57
CA GLY A 255 19.66 -18.76 0.15
C GLY A 255 18.34 -18.11 -0.27
N GLY A 256 18.39 -17.27 -1.29
CA GLY A 256 17.27 -16.44 -1.71
C GLY A 256 17.14 -15.17 -0.87
N TYR A 257 15.90 -14.73 -0.59
CA TYR A 257 15.65 -13.36 -0.14
C TYR A 257 14.48 -13.22 0.85
N TRP A 258 14.64 -12.38 1.86
CA TRP A 258 13.57 -11.86 2.69
C TRP A 258 12.93 -10.64 2.02
N VAL A 259 11.60 -10.55 2.06
CA VAL A 259 10.81 -9.41 1.54
C VAL A 259 9.72 -9.04 2.53
N SER A 260 9.73 -7.80 3.00
CA SER A 260 8.76 -7.20 3.92
C SER A 260 7.55 -6.62 3.17
N MET A 261 6.38 -6.68 3.80
CA MET A 261 5.12 -6.12 3.29
C MET A 261 4.27 -5.61 4.45
N ALA A 262 4.11 -4.29 4.53
CA ALA A 262 3.25 -3.63 5.52
C ALA A 262 1.74 -3.66 5.18
N ALA A 263 1.40 -4.08 3.97
CA ALA A 263 0.02 -4.26 3.52
C ALA A 263 -0.06 -5.47 2.60
N ILE A 264 -1.16 -6.21 2.72
CA ILE A 264 -1.43 -7.41 1.94
C ILE A 264 -2.54 -7.21 0.91
N ARG A 265 -2.59 -8.12 -0.05
CA ARG A 265 -3.66 -8.30 -1.03
C ARG A 265 -4.41 -9.58 -0.66
N ALA A 266 -5.36 -9.45 0.25
CA ALA A 266 -6.05 -10.60 0.83
C ALA A 266 -6.78 -11.44 -0.22
N ASN A 267 -6.49 -12.75 -0.28
CA ASN A 267 -7.27 -13.74 -1.04
C ASN A 267 -7.41 -15.06 -0.25
N PRO A 268 -8.64 -15.48 0.13
CA PRO A 268 -9.92 -14.79 -0.10
C PRO A 268 -10.03 -13.53 0.74
N GLY A 269 -10.70 -12.50 0.21
CA GLY A 269 -10.93 -11.26 0.93
C GLY A 269 -11.01 -10.04 0.01
N PHE A 270 -11.20 -8.88 0.63
CA PHE A 270 -11.20 -7.60 -0.06
C PHE A 270 -9.86 -6.89 0.13
N SER A 271 -9.20 -6.54 -0.98
CA SER A 271 -8.06 -5.62 -0.98
C SER A 271 -8.55 -4.24 -1.44
N MET A 272 -8.56 -3.26 -0.53
CA MET A 272 -8.91 -1.88 -0.87
C MET A 272 -7.93 -1.29 -1.90
N LEU A 273 -6.65 -1.62 -1.78
CA LEU A 273 -5.61 -1.11 -2.67
C LEU A 273 -5.78 -1.65 -4.11
N ASP A 274 -6.09 -2.94 -4.26
CA ASP A 274 -6.44 -3.53 -5.56
C ASP A 274 -7.71 -2.91 -6.12
N PHE A 275 -8.75 -2.77 -5.31
CA PHE A 275 -10.01 -2.17 -5.74
C PHE A 275 -9.83 -0.73 -6.25
N LEU A 276 -8.99 0.06 -5.58
CA LEU A 276 -8.74 1.45 -5.98
C LEU A 276 -7.77 1.55 -7.17
N SER A 277 -6.91 0.56 -7.40
CA SER A 277 -5.86 0.61 -8.42
C SER A 277 -6.38 0.87 -9.83
N GLU A 278 -7.50 0.23 -10.22
CA GLU A 278 -8.15 0.39 -11.53
C GLU A 278 -9.13 1.58 -11.60
N ARG A 279 -9.27 2.37 -10.53
CA ARG A 279 -10.31 3.41 -10.41
C ARG A 279 -9.72 4.81 -10.18
N PRO A 280 -9.00 5.39 -11.17
CA PRO A 280 -8.46 6.76 -11.09
C PRO A 280 -9.43 7.82 -10.61
N TYR A 281 -10.65 7.85 -11.16
CA TYR A 281 -11.64 8.85 -10.79
C TYR A 281 -12.03 8.75 -9.31
N LEU A 282 -12.22 7.53 -8.81
CA LEU A 282 -12.54 7.31 -7.39
C LEU A 282 -11.38 7.74 -6.48
N LYS A 283 -10.13 7.43 -6.87
CA LYS A 283 -8.93 7.91 -6.16
C LYS A 283 -8.90 9.45 -6.10
N LYS A 284 -9.17 10.15 -7.22
CA LYS A 284 -9.29 11.62 -7.24
C LYS A 284 -10.36 12.12 -6.27
N VAL A 285 -11.56 11.55 -6.30
CA VAL A 285 -12.65 11.95 -5.39
C VAL A 285 -12.26 11.74 -3.92
N ILE A 286 -11.66 10.60 -3.58
CA ILE A 286 -11.23 10.30 -2.21
C ILE A 286 -10.23 11.34 -1.71
N PHE A 287 -9.19 11.64 -2.49
CA PHE A 287 -8.12 12.57 -2.06
C PHE A 287 -8.47 14.05 -2.21
N LYS A 288 -9.56 14.41 -2.90
CA LYS A 288 -10.19 15.74 -2.79
C LYS A 288 -10.91 15.93 -1.45
N LEU A 289 -11.48 14.86 -0.89
CA LEU A 289 -12.33 14.91 0.30
C LEU A 289 -11.61 14.54 1.60
N PHE A 290 -10.59 13.69 1.53
CA PHE A 290 -9.92 13.12 2.68
C PHE A 290 -8.41 13.28 2.58
N SER A 291 -7.77 13.59 3.72
CA SER A 291 -6.32 13.56 3.84
C SER A 291 -5.79 12.12 3.77
N GLN A 292 -4.52 11.96 3.37
CA GLN A 292 -3.86 10.65 3.38
C GLN A 292 -3.89 9.97 4.76
N GLU A 293 -3.78 10.73 5.84
CA GLU A 293 -3.87 10.21 7.21
C GLU A 293 -5.23 9.61 7.52
N THR A 294 -6.31 10.23 7.01
CA THR A 294 -7.66 9.73 7.16
C THR A 294 -7.85 8.46 6.37
N VAL A 295 -7.38 8.42 5.12
CA VAL A 295 -7.44 7.23 4.26
C VAL A 295 -6.65 6.06 4.87
N MET A 296 -5.47 6.33 5.43
CA MET A 296 -4.63 5.30 6.08
C MET A 296 -5.33 4.60 7.25
N LYS A 297 -6.30 5.24 7.93
CA LYS A 297 -7.06 4.61 9.02
C LYS A 297 -7.98 3.48 8.53
N PHE A 298 -8.31 3.47 7.24
CA PHE A 298 -9.14 2.44 6.60
C PHE A 298 -8.33 1.32 5.96
N VAL A 299 -7.00 1.47 5.83
CA VAL A 299 -6.12 0.39 5.38
C VAL A 299 -5.98 -0.60 6.55
N PRO A 300 -6.42 -1.86 6.40
CA PRO A 300 -6.24 -2.86 7.45
C PRO A 300 -4.76 -3.01 7.79
N ARG A 301 -4.45 -3.08 9.09
CA ARG A 301 -3.10 -3.37 9.53
C ARG A 301 -2.80 -4.84 9.26
N TYR A 302 -1.60 -5.08 8.77
CA TYR A 302 -1.04 -6.41 8.59
C TYR A 302 0.47 -6.26 8.57
N SER A 303 1.21 -7.30 8.94
CA SER A 303 2.63 -7.38 8.56
C SER A 303 2.93 -8.78 8.07
N LEU A 304 3.56 -8.83 6.90
CA LEU A 304 3.95 -10.05 6.22
C LEU A 304 5.44 -9.95 5.87
N VAL A 305 6.19 -10.98 6.22
CA VAL A 305 7.57 -11.19 5.76
C VAL A 305 7.62 -12.50 5.02
N LEU A 306 8.06 -12.46 3.76
CA LEU A 306 8.22 -13.63 2.90
C LEU A 306 9.68 -14.01 2.76
N GLU A 307 9.97 -15.30 2.79
CA GLU A 307 11.23 -15.86 2.31
C GLU A 307 11.02 -16.42 0.91
N LEU A 308 11.80 -15.90 -0.04
CA LEU A 308 11.87 -16.35 -1.43
C LEU A 308 13.10 -17.24 -1.62
N SER A 309 13.03 -18.19 -2.55
CA SER A 309 14.22 -18.87 -3.08
C SER A 309 15.03 -17.94 -4.00
N ASP A 310 16.20 -18.43 -4.40
CA ASP A 310 17.02 -17.89 -5.50
C ASP A 310 16.29 -17.82 -6.85
N SER A 311 15.27 -18.65 -7.05
CA SER A 311 14.37 -18.62 -8.22
C SER A 311 13.10 -17.78 -8.03
N GLY A 312 12.90 -17.18 -6.85
CA GLY A 312 11.71 -16.37 -6.54
C GLY A 312 10.50 -17.15 -6.04
N ALA A 313 10.62 -18.46 -5.81
CA ALA A 313 9.55 -19.28 -5.26
C ALA A 313 9.34 -19.01 -3.76
N PHE A 314 8.09 -19.02 -3.30
CA PHE A 314 7.77 -18.82 -1.89
C PHE A 314 8.22 -20.02 -1.07
N ARG A 315 9.10 -19.79 -0.08
CA ARG A 315 9.60 -20.83 0.84
C ARG A 315 8.86 -20.80 2.17
N ARG A 316 8.78 -19.62 2.78
CA ARG A 316 8.18 -19.42 4.11
C ARG A 316 7.50 -18.06 4.18
N SER A 317 6.48 -17.95 5.03
CA SER A 317 5.83 -16.69 5.35
C SER A 317 5.66 -16.52 6.86
N LEU A 318 5.90 -15.30 7.33
CA LEU A 318 5.75 -14.89 8.72
C LEU A 318 4.71 -13.77 8.76
N HIS A 319 3.70 -13.93 9.60
CA HIS A 319 2.55 -13.04 9.62
C HIS A 319 2.31 -12.45 11.02
N ASP A 320 1.82 -11.22 11.04
CA ASP A 320 1.10 -10.57 12.14
C ASP A 320 -0.22 -10.04 11.56
N PRO A 321 -1.32 -10.83 11.60
CA PRO A 321 -2.55 -10.51 10.88
C PRO A 321 -3.26 -9.25 11.36
N GLU A 322 -3.12 -8.91 12.65
CA GLU A 322 -3.66 -7.67 13.20
C GLU A 322 -2.64 -6.51 13.15
N GLY A 323 -1.38 -6.80 12.76
CA GLY A 323 -0.28 -5.84 12.74
C GLY A 323 -0.13 -5.09 14.05
N GLN A 324 -0.27 -5.78 15.19
CA GLN A 324 -0.25 -5.18 16.53
C GLN A 324 1.16 -5.20 17.15
N VAL A 325 1.90 -6.28 16.90
CA VAL A 325 3.22 -6.49 17.49
C VAL A 325 4.28 -5.94 16.55
N VAL A 326 4.22 -6.33 15.28
CA VAL A 326 5.04 -5.78 14.20
C VAL A 326 4.13 -4.87 13.39
N THR A 327 4.27 -3.57 13.60
CA THR A 327 3.47 -2.56 12.91
C THR A 327 4.24 -2.02 11.70
N TYR A 328 3.61 -1.98 10.53
CA TYR A 328 4.18 -1.37 9.31
C TYR A 328 5.58 -1.89 8.95
N VAL A 329 5.74 -3.22 8.88
CA VAL A 329 7.05 -3.84 8.58
C VAL A 329 7.60 -3.34 7.24
N SER A 330 8.82 -2.80 7.27
CA SER A 330 9.53 -2.29 6.08
C SER A 330 10.80 -3.05 5.79
N GLU A 331 11.38 -3.74 6.78
CA GLU A 331 12.70 -4.37 6.68
C GLU A 331 12.68 -5.72 7.41
N ALA A 332 13.42 -6.68 6.86
CA ALA A 332 13.67 -7.96 7.50
C ALA A 332 15.15 -8.36 7.28
N HIS A 333 16.00 -7.95 8.22
CA HIS A 333 17.44 -8.16 8.15
C HIS A 333 17.87 -9.35 9.01
N GLU A 334 18.49 -10.34 8.40
CA GLU A 334 18.97 -11.52 9.12
C GLU A 334 20.39 -11.34 9.64
N HIS A 335 20.59 -11.56 10.94
CA HIS A 335 21.91 -11.49 11.57
C HIS A 335 21.99 -12.41 12.80
N ASN A 336 23.05 -13.22 12.89
CA ASN A 336 23.33 -14.12 14.03
C ASN A 336 22.12 -14.96 14.48
N GLY A 337 21.43 -15.60 13.53
CA GLY A 337 20.27 -16.47 13.81
C GLY A 337 19.02 -15.73 14.26
N HIS A 338 18.98 -14.41 14.06
CA HIS A 338 17.81 -13.58 14.34
C HIS A 338 17.40 -12.79 13.10
N LEU A 339 16.11 -12.56 12.97
CA LEU A 339 15.54 -11.66 12.00
C LEU A 339 15.16 -10.36 12.70
N TYR A 340 15.82 -9.27 12.32
CA TYR A 340 15.56 -7.92 12.79
C TYR A 340 14.58 -7.25 11.85
N LEU A 341 13.47 -6.78 12.41
CA LEU A 341 12.35 -6.24 11.67
C LEU A 341 12.24 -4.73 11.92
N GLY A 342 12.43 -3.97 10.84
CA GLY A 342 12.26 -2.52 10.83
C GLY A 342 10.84 -2.10 10.48
N SER A 343 10.56 -0.82 10.65
CA SER A 343 9.25 -0.21 10.40
C SER A 343 9.38 1.24 9.98
N PHE A 344 8.50 1.70 9.09
CA PHE A 344 8.43 3.13 8.74
C PHE A 344 7.64 4.00 9.74
N ARG A 345 7.11 3.40 10.82
CA ARG A 345 6.31 4.12 11.83
C ARG A 345 6.57 3.71 13.26
N ALA A 346 6.93 2.46 13.52
CA ALA A 346 7.04 1.95 14.88
C ALA A 346 8.12 2.69 15.67
N PRO A 347 7.90 2.97 16.97
CA PRO A 347 8.91 3.57 17.83
C PRO A 347 9.84 2.50 18.46
N TYR A 348 10.05 1.37 17.78
CA TYR A 348 10.80 0.23 18.27
C TYR A 348 11.35 -0.57 17.09
N LEU A 349 12.36 -1.38 17.36
CA LEU A 349 12.86 -2.43 16.47
C LEU A 349 12.34 -3.78 16.96
N CYS A 350 11.98 -4.69 16.07
CA CYS A 350 11.57 -6.05 16.47
C CYS A 350 12.68 -7.06 16.18
N ARG A 351 12.82 -8.07 17.04
CA ARG A 351 13.77 -9.19 16.87
C ARG A 351 13.03 -10.51 16.99
N LEU A 352 13.08 -11.33 15.95
CA LEU A 352 12.58 -12.70 15.95
C LEU A 352 13.75 -13.67 15.96
N ARG A 353 13.73 -14.67 16.84
CA ARG A 353 14.69 -15.77 16.76
C ARG A 353 14.32 -16.71 15.62
N LEU A 354 15.25 -16.96 14.70
CA LEU A 354 15.07 -17.98 13.67
C LEU A 354 15.38 -19.34 14.32
N GLN A 355 14.41 -20.25 14.29
CA GLN A 355 14.65 -21.64 14.68
C GLN A 355 15.46 -22.29 13.56
N SER A 356 16.51 -23.04 13.91
CA SER A 356 17.25 -23.88 12.97
C SER A 356 16.25 -24.78 12.24
N ALA A 357 16.27 -24.75 10.91
CA ALA A 357 15.41 -25.59 10.09
C ALA A 357 15.70 -27.08 10.28
#